data_AF-A0A2G9CC94-F1
#
_entry.id   AF-A0A2G9CC94-F1
#
_cell.length_a   1.000
_cell.length_b   1.000
_cell.length_c   1.000
_cell.angle_alpha   90.00
_cell.angle_beta   90.00
_cell.angle_gamma   90.00
#
_symmetry.space_group_name_H-M   'P 1'
#
loop_
_entity.id
_entity.type
_entity.pdbx_description
1 polymer ?
#
loop_
_entity_poly.entity_id
_entity_poly.type
_entity_poly.pdbx_seq_one_letter_code
_entity_poly.pdbx_strand_id
1 'polypeptide(L)'
;MSTLPNWHRHATRAWRRPIGVLLAMFTAAAGAVPATTDAPFEVSLTGQPTRYLVAGAPYEVTGHGLARFGMTAAEVRGVIGREHPEALASLREDADPETGGIAWTIRVSSLAPAAMPGTLRYHFGAESGRLVAVDAEWASDGPSTPGQRAALIGAAQAVGATLAGWRWPPLATTRGRLLPDGTLIVFAGSDFQGAGVEIRLTGVDVDVEARARTASSTARPREHRVAPPGPSMLRLRLAAPATAAAVVAAASAPPAAGSGAARAVALHRVTGFRSARFGMNEEELRAAIAHDFAPAADALQTVENRAEGTRALVVRLAALEPGPGAATVSYILGTVSQRLTHVNVVWSTGDTPDEALRQRMVDAGGRLARYFQQLGWRPGTTTSRLAPDGSYAVLFAGVDAQDAALELKISGVTTQRRGQAAVTPKGPAVLRVAYYATTGAATPP
;
A
#
# COMPACT_ATOMS: atom_id res chain seq x y z
N MET A 1 -33.10 32.60 -66.67
CA MET A 1 -34.53 32.97 -66.47
C MET A 1 -35.02 32.21 -65.25
N SER A 2 -35.73 32.76 -64.26
CA SER A 2 -35.97 34.17 -63.90
C SER A 2 -36.31 34.23 -62.40
N THR A 3 -36.22 35.41 -61.79
CA THR A 3 -36.32 35.66 -60.34
C THR A 3 -37.74 35.99 -59.84
N LEU A 4 -37.94 35.90 -58.51
CA LEU A 4 -38.92 36.65 -57.65
C LEU A 4 -40.42 36.23 -57.70
N PRO A 5 -41.30 36.66 -56.74
CA PRO A 5 -41.10 37.22 -55.38
C PRO A 5 -42.15 36.80 -54.27
N ASN A 6 -42.06 37.46 -53.09
CA ASN A 6 -43.12 37.85 -52.13
C ASN A 6 -43.67 36.84 -51.08
N TRP A 7 -44.25 37.26 -49.93
CA TRP A 7 -43.93 38.33 -48.93
C TRP A 7 -44.94 38.22 -47.74
N HIS A 8 -44.53 38.65 -46.52
CA HIS A 8 -45.40 39.10 -45.39
C HIS A 8 -46.32 38.08 -44.65
N ARG A 9 -46.82 38.29 -43.40
CA ARG A 9 -46.40 39.00 -42.16
C ARG A 9 -47.42 38.70 -41.02
N HIS A 10 -47.10 39.15 -39.78
CA HIS A 10 -47.98 39.34 -38.58
C HIS A 10 -48.26 38.09 -37.71
N ALA A 11 -48.09 38.06 -36.36
CA ALA A 11 -48.34 39.03 -35.26
C ALA A 11 -49.84 39.22 -34.95
N THR A 12 -50.38 39.32 -33.72
CA THR A 12 -49.90 39.28 -32.32
C THR A 12 -51.15 39.30 -31.42
N ARG A 13 -51.12 38.84 -30.15
CA ARG A 13 -51.83 39.50 -29.02
C ARG A 13 -51.52 38.86 -27.66
N ALA A 14 -51.60 39.69 -26.61
CA ALA A 14 -51.38 39.32 -25.20
C ALA A 14 -52.47 39.97 -24.32
N TRP A 15 -52.70 39.41 -23.12
CA TRP A 15 -53.40 39.95 -21.93
C TRP A 15 -53.36 38.83 -20.84
N ARG A 16 -53.40 39.04 -19.51
CA ARG A 16 -53.20 40.18 -18.59
C ARG A 16 -52.97 39.59 -17.17
N ARG A 17 -52.17 40.24 -16.30
CA ARG A 17 -52.15 40.03 -14.81
C ARG A 17 -52.99 41.15 -14.15
N PRO A 18 -53.42 41.10 -12.86
CA PRO A 18 -52.58 41.32 -11.64
C PRO A 18 -52.98 40.33 -10.50
N ILE A 19 -52.73 40.43 -9.18
CA ILE A 19 -52.07 41.38 -8.23
C ILE A 19 -51.24 40.53 -7.22
N GLY A 20 -50.23 41.08 -6.53
CA GLY A 20 -49.64 40.48 -5.31
C GLY A 20 -48.30 41.09 -4.90
N VAL A 21 -48.30 41.98 -3.89
CA VAL A 21 -47.14 42.77 -3.38
C VAL A 21 -46.81 42.22 -1.97
N LEU A 22 -45.57 42.05 -1.52
CA LEU A 22 -44.68 43.12 -1.02
C LEU A 22 -43.19 42.69 -0.89
N LEU A 23 -42.34 43.70 -0.63
CA LEU A 23 -40.90 43.74 -0.85
C LEU A 23 -40.09 43.77 0.48
N ALA A 24 -38.94 43.10 0.54
CA ALA A 24 -37.74 43.59 1.27
C ALA A 24 -36.48 42.84 0.80
N MET A 25 -35.37 43.56 0.59
CA MET A 25 -34.07 42.98 0.25
C MET A 25 -33.22 42.72 1.51
N PHE A 26 -32.27 41.79 1.44
CA PHE A 26 -30.88 42.10 1.81
C PHE A 26 -29.88 41.22 1.03
N THR A 27 -28.75 41.82 0.69
CA THR A 27 -27.65 41.23 -0.09
C THR A 27 -26.70 40.39 0.77
N ALA A 28 -26.27 39.22 0.28
CA ALA A 28 -25.04 38.59 0.76
C ALA A 28 -24.37 37.70 -0.31
N ALA A 29 -23.10 38.02 -0.60
CA ALA A 29 -22.02 37.21 -1.14
C ALA A 29 -22.31 36.07 -2.14
N ALA A 30 -21.75 36.22 -3.34
CA ALA A 30 -21.40 35.08 -4.19
C ALA A 30 -20.30 34.24 -3.52
N GLY A 31 -20.69 33.19 -2.79
CA GLY A 31 -19.80 32.12 -2.35
C GLY A 31 -19.83 30.99 -3.36
N ALA A 32 -18.85 30.94 -4.26
CA ALA A 32 -18.62 29.74 -5.06
C ALA A 32 -18.27 28.59 -4.10
N VAL A 33 -19.14 27.59 -3.99
CA VAL A 33 -18.81 26.34 -3.30
C VAL A 33 -17.65 25.71 -4.10
N PRO A 34 -16.45 25.58 -3.53
CA PRO A 34 -15.40 24.84 -4.21
C PRO A 34 -15.88 23.39 -4.33
N ALA A 35 -15.90 22.86 -5.55
CA ALA A 35 -15.99 21.43 -5.75
C ALA A 35 -14.89 20.78 -4.89
N THR A 36 -15.29 19.92 -3.94
CA THR A 36 -14.37 19.29 -3.00
C THR A 36 -13.50 18.29 -3.76
N THR A 37 -12.42 18.79 -4.33
CA THR A 37 -11.43 18.03 -5.09
C THR A 37 -10.78 16.99 -4.19
N ASP A 38 -10.75 15.75 -4.68
CA ASP A 38 -10.07 14.55 -4.15
C ASP A 38 -9.47 14.68 -2.75
N ALA A 39 -10.13 14.07 -1.76
CA ALA A 39 -9.49 13.77 -0.48
C ALA A 39 -8.24 12.91 -0.76
N PRO A 40 -7.01 13.39 -0.47
CA PRO A 40 -5.81 12.61 -0.70
C PRO A 40 -5.83 11.41 0.23
N PHE A 41 -5.72 10.20 -0.33
CA PHE A 41 -5.85 8.91 0.37
C PHE A 41 -5.33 8.94 1.81
N GLU A 42 -6.26 8.88 2.77
CA GLU A 42 -5.96 8.86 4.19
C GLU A 42 -5.49 7.46 4.62
N VAL A 43 -4.39 7.43 5.39
CA VAL A 43 -3.82 6.19 5.91
C VAL A 43 -4.23 6.04 7.37
N SER A 44 -5.03 5.03 7.67
CA SER A 44 -5.36 4.67 9.04
C SER A 44 -4.30 3.76 9.65
N LEU A 45 -4.04 3.97 10.95
CA LEU A 45 -3.27 3.08 11.82
C LEU A 45 -4.14 2.03 12.51
N THR A 46 -5.45 2.26 12.67
CA THR A 46 -6.39 1.23 13.15
C THR A 46 -6.28 0.00 12.26
N GLY A 47 -6.38 -1.19 12.86
CA GLY A 47 -6.31 -2.46 12.13
C GLY A 47 -4.93 -2.77 11.51
N GLN A 48 -3.98 -1.81 11.48
CA GLN A 48 -2.64 -2.07 10.98
C GLN A 48 -1.85 -2.88 12.02
N PRO A 49 -1.11 -3.90 11.57
CA PRO A 49 -0.28 -4.69 12.46
C PRO A 49 1.00 -3.95 12.84
N THR A 50 1.34 -3.99 14.13
CA THR A 50 2.55 -3.42 14.72
C THR A 50 3.78 -4.34 14.60
N ARG A 51 3.58 -5.59 14.16
CA ARG A 51 4.62 -6.62 13.97
C ARG A 51 4.29 -7.47 12.74
N TYR A 52 5.34 -7.91 12.03
CA TYR A 52 5.22 -8.67 10.78
C TYR A 52 6.08 -9.93 10.84
N LEU A 53 5.54 -11.06 10.38
CA LEU A 53 6.28 -12.31 10.22
C LEU A 53 6.71 -12.47 8.76
N VAL A 54 7.95 -12.11 8.43
CA VAL A 54 8.40 -12.11 7.03
C VAL A 54 8.59 -13.54 6.51
N ALA A 55 7.74 -13.92 5.56
CA ALA A 55 7.82 -15.13 4.77
C ALA A 55 8.40 -14.78 3.38
N GLY A 56 9.63 -15.21 3.09
CA GLY A 56 10.30 -14.92 1.81
C GLY A 56 9.72 -15.65 0.58
N ALA A 57 8.68 -16.46 0.78
CA ALA A 57 7.97 -17.17 -0.28
C ALA A 57 6.85 -16.31 -0.88
N PRO A 58 6.45 -16.52 -2.15
CA PRO A 58 5.23 -15.95 -2.69
C PRO A 58 4.02 -16.39 -1.86
N TYR A 59 3.04 -15.48 -1.67
CA TYR A 59 1.70 -15.91 -1.28
C TYR A 59 0.97 -16.49 -2.50
N GLU A 60 0.05 -17.42 -2.24
CA GLU A 60 -0.84 -18.00 -3.23
C GLU A 60 -2.24 -18.07 -2.63
N VAL A 61 -3.20 -17.37 -3.24
CA VAL A 61 -4.59 -17.33 -2.79
C VAL A 61 -5.30 -18.54 -3.40
N THR A 62 -5.37 -19.63 -2.64
CA THR A 62 -5.94 -20.90 -3.13
C THR A 62 -7.37 -21.16 -2.64
N GLY A 63 -7.86 -20.42 -1.64
CA GLY A 63 -9.19 -20.57 -1.03
C GLY A 63 -9.16 -20.35 0.49
N HIS A 64 -10.16 -20.88 1.20
CA HIS A 64 -10.35 -20.72 2.65
C HIS A 64 -10.47 -22.09 3.34
N GLY A 65 -9.89 -22.27 4.54
CA GLY A 65 -9.95 -23.56 5.25
C GLY A 65 -9.37 -24.70 4.41
N LEU A 66 -10.15 -25.75 4.19
CA LEU A 66 -9.88 -26.83 3.22
C LEU A 66 -10.56 -26.61 1.86
N ALA A 67 -11.42 -25.60 1.70
CA ALA A 67 -12.07 -25.28 0.43
C ALA A 67 -11.08 -24.59 -0.53
N ARG A 68 -11.00 -25.07 -1.77
CA ARG A 68 -10.07 -24.57 -2.79
C ARG A 68 -10.82 -24.12 -4.03
N PHE A 69 -10.31 -23.07 -4.69
CA PHE A 69 -10.88 -22.61 -5.95
C PHE A 69 -10.86 -23.74 -6.99
N GLY A 70 -11.89 -23.78 -7.83
CA GLY A 70 -12.09 -24.87 -8.78
C GLY A 70 -12.86 -26.09 -8.22
N MET A 71 -13.06 -26.22 -6.90
CA MET A 71 -13.93 -27.26 -6.33
C MET A 71 -15.38 -27.12 -6.81
N THR A 72 -16.03 -28.26 -7.04
CA THR A 72 -17.48 -28.34 -7.30
C THR A 72 -18.30 -28.12 -6.02
N ALA A 73 -19.59 -27.79 -6.17
CA ALA A 73 -20.52 -27.68 -5.05
C ALA A 73 -20.55 -28.93 -4.16
N ALA A 74 -20.49 -30.14 -4.73
CA ALA A 74 -20.45 -31.39 -3.97
C ALA A 74 -19.18 -31.52 -3.11
N GLU A 75 -18.02 -31.16 -3.66
CA GLU A 75 -16.73 -31.16 -2.93
C GLU A 75 -16.72 -30.13 -1.80
N VAL A 76 -17.22 -28.91 -2.07
CA VAL A 76 -17.36 -27.86 -1.04
C VAL A 76 -18.31 -28.31 0.07
N ARG A 77 -19.42 -29.00 -0.25
CA ARG A 77 -20.33 -29.56 0.77
C ARG A 77 -19.63 -30.58 1.66
N GLY A 78 -18.78 -31.42 1.07
CA GLY A 78 -17.94 -32.38 1.77
C GLY A 78 -16.85 -31.73 2.62
N VAL A 79 -16.33 -30.55 2.22
CA VAL A 79 -15.45 -29.73 3.05
C VAL A 79 -16.20 -29.15 4.26
N ILE A 80 -17.35 -28.51 4.04
CA ILE A 80 -18.16 -27.92 5.12
C ILE A 80 -18.53 -29.00 6.15
N GLY A 81 -18.94 -30.19 5.71
CA GLY A 81 -19.24 -31.31 6.61
C GLY A 81 -18.06 -31.86 7.43
N ARG A 82 -16.82 -31.50 7.10
CA ARG A 82 -15.62 -31.84 7.88
C ARG A 82 -15.13 -30.70 8.77
N GLU A 83 -15.18 -29.46 8.29
CA GLU A 83 -14.68 -28.29 9.04
C GLU A 83 -15.74 -27.70 9.98
N HIS A 84 -17.01 -27.74 9.59
CA HIS A 84 -18.14 -27.10 10.27
C HIS A 84 -19.41 -27.99 10.17
N PRO A 85 -19.40 -29.22 10.72
CA PRO A 85 -20.51 -30.17 10.56
C PRO A 85 -21.85 -29.64 11.05
N GLU A 86 -21.86 -28.89 12.16
CA GLU A 86 -23.06 -28.23 12.71
C GLU A 86 -23.59 -27.09 11.81
N ALA A 87 -22.71 -26.43 11.05
CA ALA A 87 -23.09 -25.31 10.18
C ALA A 87 -23.86 -25.77 8.93
N LEU A 88 -23.78 -27.05 8.53
CA LEU A 88 -24.56 -27.60 7.41
C LEU A 88 -26.08 -27.41 7.58
N ALA A 89 -26.59 -27.44 8.81
CA ALA A 89 -28.01 -27.22 9.09
C ALA A 89 -28.46 -25.77 8.81
N SER A 90 -27.51 -24.84 8.71
CA SER A 90 -27.75 -23.43 8.39
C SER A 90 -27.54 -23.08 6.92
N LEU A 91 -27.12 -24.05 6.09
CA LEU A 91 -26.76 -23.83 4.69
C LEU A 91 -27.96 -23.32 3.88
N ARG A 92 -27.79 -22.17 3.25
CA ARG A 92 -28.73 -21.57 2.31
C ARG A 92 -28.05 -21.39 0.96
N GLU A 93 -28.77 -21.72 -0.09
CA GLU A 93 -28.39 -21.42 -1.47
C GLU A 93 -29.17 -20.18 -1.92
N ASP A 94 -28.45 -19.15 -2.35
CA ASP A 94 -28.98 -17.92 -2.92
C ASP A 94 -28.44 -17.75 -4.35
N ALA A 95 -29.17 -17.03 -5.20
CA ALA A 95 -28.58 -16.51 -6.45
C ALA A 95 -27.43 -15.54 -6.11
N ASP A 96 -26.32 -15.62 -6.83
CA ASP A 96 -25.15 -14.77 -6.60
C ASP A 96 -25.06 -13.64 -7.63
N PRO A 97 -25.43 -12.39 -7.30
CA PRO A 97 -25.36 -11.27 -8.25
C PRO A 97 -23.91 -10.88 -8.58
N GLU A 98 -22.92 -11.28 -7.77
CA GLU A 98 -21.50 -10.96 -8.00
C GLU A 98 -20.87 -11.84 -9.10
N THR A 99 -21.29 -13.10 -9.23
CA THR A 99 -20.74 -14.08 -10.19
C THR A 99 -21.74 -14.54 -11.25
N GLY A 100 -23.01 -14.14 -11.13
CA GLY A 100 -24.13 -14.60 -11.95
C GLY A 100 -24.55 -16.06 -11.68
N GLY A 101 -23.90 -16.74 -10.73
CA GLY A 101 -24.13 -18.14 -10.41
C GLY A 101 -24.93 -18.33 -9.12
N ILE A 102 -24.49 -19.28 -8.29
CA ILE A 102 -25.07 -19.53 -6.97
C ILE A 102 -24.05 -19.22 -5.87
N ALA A 103 -24.55 -18.83 -4.69
CA ALA A 103 -23.75 -18.71 -3.49
C ALA A 103 -24.36 -19.53 -2.36
N TRP A 104 -23.50 -20.21 -1.61
CA TRP A 104 -23.89 -20.93 -0.39
C TRP A 104 -23.45 -20.17 0.83
N THR A 105 -24.40 -19.82 1.70
CA THR A 105 -24.14 -19.15 2.98
C THR A 105 -24.35 -20.13 4.13
N ILE A 106 -23.36 -20.25 5.03
CA ILE A 106 -23.48 -20.96 6.31
C ILE A 106 -23.18 -20.02 7.48
N ARG A 107 -23.74 -20.32 8.66
CA ARG A 107 -23.43 -19.67 9.94
C ARG A 107 -22.53 -20.58 10.77
N VAL A 108 -21.41 -20.05 11.24
CA VAL A 108 -20.45 -20.75 12.11
C VAL A 108 -20.48 -20.08 13.48
N SER A 109 -20.64 -20.85 14.55
CA SER A 109 -20.84 -20.35 15.92
C SER A 109 -19.60 -19.72 16.54
N SER A 110 -18.40 -20.16 16.14
CA SER A 110 -17.12 -19.52 16.45
C SER A 110 -16.17 -19.68 15.27
N LEU A 111 -15.98 -18.60 14.51
CA LEU A 111 -15.16 -18.59 13.31
C LEU A 111 -13.79 -17.94 13.62
N ALA A 112 -12.70 -18.66 13.41
CA ALA A 112 -11.35 -18.12 13.53
C ALA A 112 -11.08 -17.12 12.39
N PRO A 113 -10.43 -15.96 12.65
CA PRO A 113 -9.56 -15.69 13.79
C PRO A 113 -10.19 -14.88 14.93
N ALA A 114 -11.39 -14.31 14.75
CA ALA A 114 -12.05 -13.54 15.81
C ALA A 114 -12.62 -14.41 16.94
N ALA A 115 -12.81 -15.71 16.70
CA ALA A 115 -13.46 -16.66 17.61
C ALA A 115 -14.89 -16.27 18.02
N MET A 116 -15.53 -15.42 17.21
CA MET A 116 -16.92 -14.97 17.36
C MET A 116 -17.81 -15.68 16.34
N PRO A 117 -19.15 -15.67 16.51
CA PRO A 117 -20.07 -16.05 15.46
C PRO A 117 -19.78 -15.30 14.16
N GLY A 118 -19.94 -15.99 13.04
CA GLY A 118 -19.68 -15.44 11.71
C GLY A 118 -20.39 -16.22 10.61
N THR A 119 -20.30 -15.72 9.39
CA THR A 119 -20.81 -16.36 8.18
C THR A 119 -19.66 -16.72 7.25
N LEU A 120 -19.81 -17.86 6.57
CA LEU A 120 -18.98 -18.20 5.41
C LEU A 120 -19.91 -18.24 4.19
N ARG A 121 -19.56 -17.49 3.15
CA ARG A 121 -20.27 -17.46 1.86
C ARG A 121 -19.35 -17.97 0.76
N TYR A 122 -19.75 -19.05 0.10
CA TYR A 122 -19.02 -19.70 -0.98
C TYR A 122 -19.68 -19.35 -2.31
N HIS A 123 -18.94 -18.75 -3.24
CA HIS A 123 -19.47 -18.27 -4.52
C HIS A 123 -19.05 -19.20 -5.66
N PHE A 124 -20.01 -19.66 -6.46
CA PHE A 124 -19.79 -20.57 -7.58
C PHE A 124 -20.05 -19.85 -8.91
N GLY A 125 -19.05 -19.81 -9.78
CA GLY A 125 -19.13 -19.05 -11.03
C GLY A 125 -20.15 -19.63 -12.01
N ALA A 126 -20.96 -18.77 -12.63
CA ALA A 126 -22.06 -19.16 -13.51
C ALA A 126 -21.66 -20.14 -14.62
N GLU A 127 -20.55 -19.86 -15.32
CA GLU A 127 -20.07 -20.67 -16.45
C GLU A 127 -19.39 -21.98 -16.02
N SER A 128 -18.77 -21.99 -14.84
CA SER A 128 -17.89 -23.10 -14.41
C SER A 128 -18.56 -24.06 -13.44
N GLY A 129 -19.60 -23.62 -12.71
CA GLY A 129 -20.19 -24.36 -11.59
C GLY A 129 -19.23 -24.64 -10.44
N ARG A 130 -18.10 -23.91 -10.38
CA ARG A 130 -16.97 -24.15 -9.47
C ARG A 130 -16.75 -22.97 -8.54
N LEU A 131 -16.16 -23.25 -7.38
CA LEU A 131 -15.84 -22.26 -6.37
C LEU A 131 -14.85 -21.22 -6.93
N VAL A 132 -15.28 -19.96 -6.97
CA VAL A 132 -14.49 -18.81 -7.45
C VAL A 132 -14.25 -17.76 -6.39
N ALA A 133 -15.03 -17.70 -5.31
CA ALA A 133 -14.72 -16.85 -4.15
C ALA A 133 -15.24 -17.45 -2.84
N VAL A 134 -14.63 -17.03 -1.74
CA VAL A 134 -15.12 -17.25 -0.37
C VAL A 134 -15.04 -15.93 0.40
N ASP A 135 -16.16 -15.52 0.99
CA ASP A 135 -16.20 -14.49 2.01
C ASP A 135 -16.31 -15.14 3.40
N ALA A 136 -15.53 -14.65 4.34
CA ALA A 136 -15.67 -14.89 5.76
C ALA A 136 -16.01 -13.56 6.46
N GLU A 137 -17.12 -13.51 7.18
CA GLU A 137 -17.63 -12.29 7.79
C GLU A 137 -17.94 -12.50 9.27
N TRP A 138 -17.53 -11.54 10.10
CA TRP A 138 -17.83 -11.46 11.52
C TRP A 138 -18.54 -10.13 11.75
N ALA A 139 -19.84 -10.18 12.01
CA ALA A 139 -20.69 -9.03 12.23
C ALA A 139 -21.43 -9.18 13.57
N SER A 140 -21.75 -8.05 14.22
CA SER A 140 -22.66 -8.03 15.37
C SER A 140 -24.11 -7.82 14.95
N ASP A 141 -25.02 -8.62 15.51
CA ASP A 141 -26.47 -8.44 15.40
C ASP A 141 -26.94 -7.22 16.23
N GLY A 142 -26.59 -6.01 15.77
CA GLY A 142 -26.84 -4.73 16.45
C GLY A 142 -25.56 -3.99 16.88
N PRO A 143 -25.66 -2.97 17.75
CA PRO A 143 -24.52 -2.15 18.18
C PRO A 143 -23.41 -3.00 18.84
N SER A 144 -22.21 -2.99 18.25
CA SER A 144 -21.07 -3.72 18.80
C SER A 144 -20.55 -3.11 20.10
N THR A 145 -20.36 -3.94 21.12
CA THR A 145 -19.68 -3.57 22.37
C THR A 145 -18.19 -3.26 22.15
N PRO A 146 -17.52 -2.50 23.06
CA PRO A 146 -16.08 -2.26 22.96
C PRO A 146 -15.23 -3.54 22.88
N GLY A 147 -15.64 -4.61 23.58
CA GLY A 147 -14.97 -5.91 23.51
C GLY A 147 -15.07 -6.57 22.14
N GLN A 148 -16.25 -6.52 21.49
CA GLN A 148 -16.43 -7.01 20.12
C GLN A 148 -15.62 -6.17 19.12
N ARG A 149 -15.63 -4.83 19.24
CA ARG A 149 -14.79 -3.94 18.41
C ARG A 149 -13.30 -4.29 18.54
N ALA A 150 -12.81 -4.47 19.76
CA ALA A 150 -11.43 -4.87 20.02
C ALA A 150 -11.08 -6.26 19.44
N ALA A 151 -12.00 -7.24 19.53
CA ALA A 151 -11.81 -8.57 18.94
C ALA A 151 -11.72 -8.52 17.41
N LEU A 152 -12.59 -7.73 16.74
CA LEU A 152 -12.55 -7.52 15.29
C LEU A 152 -11.24 -6.83 14.85
N ILE A 153 -10.80 -5.78 15.57
CA ILE A 153 -9.53 -5.09 15.30
C ILE A 153 -8.36 -6.07 15.45
N GLY A 154 -8.30 -6.84 16.54
CA GLY A 154 -7.23 -7.80 16.80
C GLY A 154 -7.18 -8.93 15.77
N ALA A 155 -8.33 -9.45 15.35
CA ALA A 155 -8.42 -10.43 14.27
C ALA A 155 -7.94 -9.85 12.93
N ALA A 156 -8.39 -8.65 12.57
CA ALA A 156 -7.96 -7.97 11.35
C ALA A 156 -6.44 -7.70 11.34
N GLN A 157 -5.88 -7.28 12.49
CA GLN A 157 -4.43 -7.13 12.68
C GLN A 157 -3.68 -8.45 12.53
N ALA A 158 -4.19 -9.55 13.08
CA ALA A 158 -3.52 -10.86 13.01
C ALA A 158 -3.47 -11.41 11.57
N VAL A 159 -4.58 -11.34 10.83
CA VAL A 159 -4.61 -11.76 9.42
C VAL A 159 -3.81 -10.79 8.56
N GLY A 160 -3.96 -9.48 8.77
CA GLY A 160 -3.20 -8.44 8.10
C GLY A 160 -1.69 -8.61 8.28
N ALA A 161 -1.21 -8.89 9.50
CA ALA A 161 0.19 -9.19 9.80
C ALA A 161 0.71 -10.40 9.03
N THR A 162 -0.13 -11.44 8.96
CA THR A 162 0.19 -12.70 8.29
C THR A 162 0.33 -12.48 6.79
N LEU A 163 -0.69 -11.93 6.13
CA LEU A 163 -0.67 -11.63 4.68
C LEU A 163 0.45 -10.66 4.32
N ALA A 164 0.63 -9.62 5.12
CA ALA A 164 1.68 -8.61 4.93
C ALA A 164 3.10 -9.16 5.02
N GLY A 165 3.28 -10.32 5.64
CA GLY A 165 4.56 -11.00 5.78
C GLY A 165 5.04 -11.70 4.52
N TRP A 166 4.14 -12.09 3.60
CA TRP A 166 4.48 -12.84 2.39
C TRP A 166 4.93 -11.95 1.23
N ARG A 167 5.57 -12.56 0.22
CA ARG A 167 5.90 -11.87 -1.03
C ARG A 167 4.68 -11.80 -1.95
N TRP A 168 4.32 -10.59 -2.35
CA TRP A 168 3.29 -10.29 -3.33
C TRP A 168 3.93 -9.73 -4.62
N PRO A 169 3.22 -9.71 -5.76
CA PRO A 169 3.64 -8.95 -6.93
C PRO A 169 3.81 -7.45 -6.60
N PRO A 170 4.71 -6.73 -7.28
CA PRO A 170 4.88 -5.28 -7.08
C PRO A 170 3.57 -4.52 -7.31
N LEU A 171 3.31 -3.53 -6.45
CA LEU A 171 2.10 -2.67 -6.47
C LEU A 171 0.74 -3.41 -6.31
N ALA A 172 0.74 -4.75 -6.19
CA ALA A 172 -0.49 -5.53 -6.09
C ALA A 172 -1.12 -5.54 -4.69
N THR A 173 -0.59 -4.78 -3.71
CA THR A 173 -1.16 -4.69 -2.35
C THR A 173 -1.48 -3.27 -1.92
N THR A 174 -2.63 -3.08 -1.25
CA THR A 174 -3.04 -1.84 -0.57
C THR A 174 -3.25 -2.13 0.93
N ARG A 175 -2.93 -1.18 1.82
CA ARG A 175 -3.11 -1.34 3.28
C ARG A 175 -3.48 -0.01 3.93
N GLY A 176 -4.24 -0.08 5.02
CA GLY A 176 -4.59 1.08 5.85
C GLY A 176 -5.41 2.15 5.13
N ARG A 177 -6.13 1.82 4.04
CA ARG A 177 -6.90 2.82 3.28
C ARG A 177 -8.27 3.00 3.90
N LEU A 178 -8.58 4.21 4.36
CA LEU A 178 -9.94 4.57 4.76
C LEU A 178 -10.79 4.91 3.52
N LEU A 179 -12.04 4.43 3.50
CA LEU A 179 -13.04 4.73 2.48
C LEU A 179 -14.05 5.79 2.99
N PRO A 180 -14.77 6.50 2.10
CA PRO A 180 -15.67 7.59 2.49
C PRO A 180 -16.87 7.18 3.37
N ASP A 181 -17.23 5.90 3.37
CA ASP A 181 -18.27 5.28 4.20
C ASP A 181 -17.77 4.91 5.62
N GLY A 182 -16.50 5.18 5.93
CA GLY A 182 -15.85 4.77 7.18
C GLY A 182 -15.34 3.33 7.17
N THR A 183 -15.42 2.62 6.04
CA THR A 183 -14.82 1.28 5.91
C THR A 183 -13.30 1.38 5.76
N LEU A 184 -12.58 0.63 6.57
CA LEU A 184 -11.13 0.52 6.52
C LEU A 184 -10.71 -0.72 5.73
N ILE A 185 -9.97 -0.53 4.64
CA ILE A 185 -9.21 -1.61 3.98
C ILE A 185 -7.93 -1.84 4.79
N VAL A 186 -7.94 -2.88 5.61
CA VAL A 186 -6.79 -3.27 6.44
C VAL A 186 -5.67 -3.82 5.56
N PHE A 187 -6.03 -4.70 4.64
CA PHE A 187 -5.15 -5.28 3.63
C PHE A 187 -5.97 -5.63 2.37
N ALA A 188 -5.43 -5.36 1.19
CA ALA A 188 -5.87 -5.94 -0.07
C ALA A 188 -4.63 -6.40 -0.82
N GLY A 189 -4.72 -7.51 -1.57
CA GLY A 189 -3.61 -8.10 -2.31
C GLY A 189 -4.08 -8.95 -3.49
N SER A 190 -3.36 -8.90 -4.61
CA SER A 190 -3.49 -9.88 -5.69
C SER A 190 -2.19 -10.66 -5.84
N ASP A 191 -2.25 -11.98 -5.94
CA ASP A 191 -1.06 -12.83 -6.06
C ASP A 191 -0.49 -12.91 -7.49
N PHE A 192 0.53 -13.75 -7.68
CA PHE A 192 1.22 -13.92 -8.97
C PHE A 192 0.36 -14.60 -10.05
N GLN A 193 -0.79 -15.19 -9.70
CA GLN A 193 -1.77 -15.74 -10.65
C GLN A 193 -2.95 -14.79 -10.87
N GLY A 194 -3.01 -13.66 -10.15
CA GLY A 194 -4.10 -12.69 -10.19
C GLY A 194 -5.26 -13.00 -9.23
N ALA A 195 -5.11 -14.00 -8.36
CA ALA A 195 -6.10 -14.31 -7.33
C ALA A 195 -6.04 -13.27 -6.21
N GLY A 196 -7.20 -12.84 -5.71
CA GLY A 196 -7.34 -11.68 -4.82
C GLY A 196 -7.66 -12.04 -3.36
N VAL A 197 -7.12 -11.27 -2.42
CA VAL A 197 -7.54 -11.23 -1.02
C VAL A 197 -7.85 -9.79 -0.60
N GLU A 198 -8.89 -9.61 0.21
CA GLU A 198 -9.25 -8.33 0.79
C GLU A 198 -9.72 -8.49 2.24
N ILE A 199 -9.31 -7.56 3.11
CA ILE A 199 -9.73 -7.45 4.50
C ILE A 199 -10.32 -6.06 4.70
N ARG A 200 -11.62 -6.01 4.98
CA ARG A 200 -12.36 -4.79 5.32
C ARG A 200 -12.82 -4.83 6.77
N LEU A 201 -12.75 -3.68 7.43
CA LEU A 201 -13.20 -3.49 8.80
C LEU A 201 -14.06 -2.22 8.87
N THR A 202 -15.31 -2.35 9.30
CA THR A 202 -16.31 -1.27 9.30
C THR A 202 -16.88 -1.09 10.71
N GLY A 203 -17.24 0.13 11.07
CA GLY A 203 -17.87 0.44 12.36
C GLY A 203 -16.92 0.33 13.57
N VAL A 204 -15.62 0.59 13.39
CA VAL A 204 -14.61 0.64 14.46
C VAL A 204 -13.93 1.99 14.52
N ASP A 205 -13.39 2.37 15.68
CA ASP A 205 -12.73 3.66 15.86
C ASP A 205 -11.43 3.74 15.06
N VAL A 206 -11.25 4.82 14.29
CA VAL A 206 -10.22 4.95 13.26
C VAL A 206 -9.21 6.03 13.64
N ASP A 207 -7.98 5.62 13.95
CA ASP A 207 -6.84 6.55 14.01
C ASP A 207 -6.36 6.83 12.59
N VAL A 208 -6.34 8.10 12.17
CA VAL A 208 -5.98 8.55 10.82
C VAL A 208 -4.69 9.37 10.86
N GLU A 209 -3.71 8.99 10.05
CA GLU A 209 -2.58 9.82 9.65
C GLU A 209 -2.88 10.46 8.29
N ALA A 210 -3.23 11.75 8.32
CA ALA A 210 -3.46 12.51 7.10
C ALA A 210 -2.15 12.66 6.30
N ARG A 211 -2.15 12.18 5.06
CA ARG A 211 -0.99 12.22 4.17
C ARG A 211 -0.52 13.67 3.96
N ALA A 212 0.76 13.93 4.23
CA ALA A 212 1.41 15.18 3.89
C ALA A 212 1.22 15.46 2.38
N ARG A 213 0.53 16.57 2.05
CA ARG A 213 0.21 16.91 0.64
C ARG A 213 1.44 17.31 -0.16
N THR A 214 2.50 17.78 0.51
CA THR A 214 3.82 18.06 -0.05
C THR A 214 4.90 17.67 0.96
N ALA A 215 6.15 17.52 0.50
CA ALA A 215 7.29 17.29 1.39
C ALA A 215 7.57 18.47 2.36
N SER A 216 6.95 19.63 2.14
CA SER A 216 7.05 20.84 2.97
C SER A 216 5.88 21.02 3.94
N SER A 217 4.78 20.27 3.82
CA SER A 217 3.65 20.39 4.75
C SER A 217 4.00 19.71 6.07
N THR A 218 3.86 20.43 7.19
CA THR A 218 3.96 19.85 8.54
C THR A 218 3.03 18.65 8.67
N ALA A 219 3.52 17.58 9.29
CA ALA A 219 2.70 16.41 9.58
C ALA A 219 1.50 16.85 10.42
N ARG A 220 0.28 16.61 9.93
CA ARG A 220 -0.93 16.87 10.71
C ARG A 220 -0.93 15.94 11.93
N PRO A 221 -1.43 16.40 13.09
CA PRO A 221 -1.63 15.51 14.23
C PRO A 221 -2.56 14.36 13.84
N ARG A 222 -2.38 13.22 14.49
CA ARG A 222 -3.27 12.05 14.33
C ARG A 222 -4.69 12.44 14.68
N GLU A 223 -5.62 12.10 13.81
CA GLU A 223 -7.05 12.33 14.03
C GLU A 223 -7.68 11.02 14.49
N HIS A 224 -8.25 11.01 15.70
CA HIS A 224 -9.03 9.87 16.20
C HIS A 224 -10.50 10.04 15.83
N ARG A 225 -11.01 9.21 14.92
CA ARG A 225 -12.42 9.22 14.49
C ARG A 225 -13.18 8.09 15.17
N VAL A 226 -14.01 8.44 16.15
CA VAL A 226 -14.91 7.48 16.81
C VAL A 226 -15.94 6.97 15.80
N ALA A 227 -16.13 5.65 15.71
CA ALA A 227 -17.13 5.07 14.82
C ALA A 227 -18.55 5.26 15.37
N PRO A 228 -19.54 5.56 14.51
CA PRO A 228 -20.93 5.71 14.92
C PRO A 228 -21.46 4.53 15.75
N PRO A 229 -22.47 4.76 16.62
CA PRO A 229 -23.24 3.69 17.23
C PRO A 229 -23.88 2.82 16.13
N GLY A 230 -23.56 1.53 16.12
CA GLY A 230 -23.96 0.63 15.05
C GLY A 230 -23.17 -0.68 15.04
N PRO A 231 -23.52 -1.61 14.13
CA PRO A 231 -22.81 -2.86 13.98
C PRO A 231 -21.37 -2.60 13.52
N SER A 232 -20.47 -3.44 14.03
CA SER A 232 -19.09 -3.51 13.56
C SER A 232 -18.91 -4.82 12.79
N MET A 233 -18.13 -4.77 11.72
CA MET A 233 -18.00 -5.89 10.80
C MET A 233 -16.56 -6.03 10.31
N LEU A 234 -16.02 -7.25 10.38
CA LEU A 234 -14.82 -7.67 9.67
C LEU A 234 -15.25 -8.57 8.50
N ARG A 235 -14.75 -8.32 7.28
CA ARG A 235 -14.92 -9.19 6.12
C ARG A 235 -13.55 -9.54 5.54
N LEU A 236 -13.26 -10.84 5.42
CA LEU A 236 -12.15 -11.39 4.66
C LEU A 236 -12.72 -12.00 3.38
N ARG A 237 -12.37 -11.44 2.22
CA ARG A 237 -12.72 -11.97 0.91
C ARG A 237 -11.50 -12.62 0.27
N LEU A 238 -11.70 -13.78 -0.35
CA LEU A 238 -10.71 -14.53 -1.11
C LEU A 238 -11.34 -14.88 -2.46
N ALA A 239 -10.71 -14.52 -3.58
CA ALA A 239 -11.25 -14.74 -4.92
C ALA A 239 -10.19 -15.33 -5.87
N ALA A 240 -10.64 -16.26 -6.72
CA ALA A 240 -9.90 -16.83 -7.84
C ALA A 240 -9.56 -15.74 -8.88
N PRO A 241 -8.55 -15.94 -9.74
CA PRO A 241 -8.27 -15.00 -10.81
C PRO A 241 -9.44 -14.99 -11.80
N ALA A 242 -9.88 -13.81 -12.21
CA ALA A 242 -10.90 -13.68 -13.24
C ALA A 242 -10.39 -14.29 -14.54
N THR A 243 -11.04 -15.35 -15.03
CA THR A 243 -10.76 -15.92 -16.35
C THR A 243 -10.99 -14.86 -17.42
N ALA A 244 -10.09 -14.79 -18.41
CA ALA A 244 -10.06 -13.73 -19.42
C ALA A 244 -11.39 -13.55 -20.21
N ALA A 245 -12.26 -14.58 -20.24
CA ALA A 245 -13.61 -14.50 -20.81
C ALA A 245 -14.52 -13.46 -20.11
N ALA A 246 -14.44 -13.33 -18.78
CA ALA A 246 -15.28 -12.39 -18.02
C ALA A 246 -14.98 -10.91 -18.33
N VAL A 247 -13.76 -10.62 -18.80
CA VAL A 247 -13.32 -9.25 -19.16
C VAL A 247 -14.06 -8.74 -20.41
N VAL A 248 -14.50 -9.64 -21.30
CA VAL A 248 -15.20 -9.28 -22.54
C VAL A 248 -16.69 -9.01 -22.29
N ALA A 249 -17.32 -9.72 -21.35
CA ALA A 249 -18.72 -9.50 -20.98
C ALA A 249 -18.94 -8.14 -20.29
N ALA A 250 -18.03 -7.74 -19.40
CA ALA A 250 -18.08 -6.44 -18.74
C ALA A 250 -17.85 -5.25 -19.71
N ALA A 251 -17.24 -5.48 -20.87
CA ALA A 251 -16.99 -4.46 -21.89
C ALA A 251 -18.21 -4.13 -22.78
N SER A 252 -19.34 -4.83 -22.60
CA SER A 252 -20.58 -4.62 -23.39
C SER A 252 -21.67 -3.86 -22.64
N ALA A 253 -21.47 -3.50 -21.36
CA ALA A 253 -22.36 -2.60 -20.64
C ALA A 253 -22.04 -1.13 -21.00
N PRO A 254 -23.03 -0.30 -21.36
CA PRO A 254 -22.77 1.10 -21.69
C PRO A 254 -22.22 1.84 -20.45
N PRO A 255 -21.18 2.69 -20.61
CA PRO A 255 -20.45 3.23 -19.48
C PRO A 255 -21.30 4.24 -18.70
N ALA A 256 -21.55 3.96 -17.43
CA ALA A 256 -21.85 5.00 -16.46
C ALA A 256 -20.63 5.93 -16.36
N ALA A 257 -20.80 7.19 -16.74
CA ALA A 257 -19.69 8.13 -16.86
C ALA A 257 -19.03 8.41 -15.50
N GLY A 258 -17.75 8.04 -15.35
CA GLY A 258 -17.00 8.31 -14.12
C GLY A 258 -15.89 7.31 -13.80
N SER A 259 -14.97 7.05 -14.73
CA SER A 259 -13.74 6.33 -14.41
C SER A 259 -12.57 6.92 -15.19
N GLY A 260 -11.73 7.68 -14.50
CA GLY A 260 -10.48 8.17 -15.05
C GLY A 260 -9.57 7.00 -15.41
N ALA A 261 -9.00 7.03 -16.62
CA ALA A 261 -8.07 6.00 -17.07
C ALA A 261 -6.94 5.81 -16.04
N ALA A 262 -6.67 4.55 -15.69
CA ALA A 262 -5.56 4.20 -14.82
C ALA A 262 -4.24 4.69 -15.45
N ARG A 263 -3.73 5.80 -14.93
CA ARG A 263 -2.53 6.44 -15.45
C ARG A 263 -1.36 5.49 -15.26
N ALA A 264 -0.78 5.02 -16.37
CA ALA A 264 0.41 4.18 -16.35
C ALA A 264 1.47 4.81 -15.43
N VAL A 265 1.85 4.10 -14.37
CA VAL A 265 2.79 4.61 -13.37
C VAL A 265 4.13 4.77 -14.08
N ALA A 266 4.58 6.02 -14.24
CA ALA A 266 5.88 6.31 -14.80
C ALA A 266 6.95 5.60 -13.97
N LEU A 267 7.81 4.82 -14.63
CA LEU A 267 8.92 4.16 -13.96
C LEU A 267 9.80 5.22 -13.28
N HIS A 268 10.07 5.01 -12.01
CA HIS A 268 11.02 5.80 -11.25
C HIS A 268 12.40 5.66 -11.87
N ARG A 269 13.17 6.75 -11.84
CA ARG A 269 14.58 6.77 -12.24
C ARG A 269 15.44 7.06 -11.03
N VAL A 270 16.34 6.16 -10.71
CA VAL A 270 17.37 6.33 -9.68
C VAL A 270 18.43 7.27 -10.25
N THR A 271 18.29 8.55 -9.94
CA THR A 271 19.19 9.60 -10.45
C THR A 271 20.29 9.98 -9.47
N GLY A 272 20.24 9.54 -8.21
CA GLY A 272 21.14 9.95 -7.13
C GLY A 272 20.37 10.21 -5.84
N PHE A 273 20.84 11.16 -5.03
CA PHE A 273 20.26 11.49 -3.71
C PHE A 273 20.09 13.01 -3.54
N ARG A 274 18.88 13.44 -3.13
CA ARG A 274 18.49 14.85 -2.97
C ARG A 274 18.78 15.70 -4.22
N SER A 275 19.75 16.62 -4.21
CA SER A 275 20.16 17.42 -5.38
C SER A 275 21.33 16.78 -6.14
N ALA A 276 22.11 15.92 -5.50
CA ALA A 276 23.21 15.22 -6.15
C ALA A 276 22.70 14.22 -7.20
N ARG A 277 23.31 14.23 -8.38
CA ARG A 277 22.94 13.37 -9.52
C ARG A 277 24.14 12.56 -10.00
N PHE A 278 23.89 11.32 -10.42
CA PHE A 278 24.90 10.50 -11.07
C PHE A 278 25.45 11.22 -12.29
N GLY A 279 26.76 11.07 -12.51
CA GLY A 279 27.46 11.81 -13.56
C GLY A 279 27.96 13.20 -13.16
N MET A 280 27.56 13.77 -12.01
CA MET A 280 28.15 15.01 -11.49
C MET A 280 29.64 14.85 -11.19
N ASN A 281 30.44 15.86 -11.50
CA ASN A 281 31.83 15.97 -11.07
C ASN A 281 31.93 16.44 -9.60
N GLU A 282 33.14 16.52 -9.06
CA GLU A 282 33.37 16.84 -7.65
C GLU A 282 32.95 18.27 -7.24
N GLU A 283 33.05 19.25 -8.14
CA GLU A 283 32.66 20.65 -7.91
C GLU A 283 31.14 20.81 -7.92
N GLU A 284 30.48 20.25 -8.95
CA GLU A 284 29.01 20.17 -9.05
C GLU A 284 28.41 19.46 -7.82
N LEU A 285 29.08 18.41 -7.35
CA LEU A 285 28.70 17.65 -6.17
C LEU A 285 28.86 18.45 -4.88
N ARG A 286 29.94 19.24 -4.71
CA ARG A 286 30.09 20.16 -3.58
C ARG A 286 28.97 21.21 -3.57
N ALA A 287 28.63 21.78 -4.72
CA ALA A 287 27.52 22.74 -4.83
C ALA A 287 26.16 22.10 -4.45
N ALA A 288 25.90 20.86 -4.92
CA ALA A 288 24.69 20.11 -4.55
C ALA A 288 24.64 19.78 -3.04
N ILE A 289 25.77 19.40 -2.43
CA ILE A 289 25.87 19.16 -0.98
C ILE A 289 25.66 20.46 -0.19
N ALA A 290 26.23 21.58 -0.62
CA ALA A 290 26.04 22.88 0.02
C ALA A 290 24.58 23.36 -0.05
N HIS A 291 23.90 23.12 -1.18
CA HIS A 291 22.47 23.38 -1.30
C HIS A 291 21.63 22.50 -0.34
N ASP A 292 21.93 21.21 -0.25
CA ASP A 292 21.13 20.26 0.53
C ASP A 292 21.42 20.31 2.05
N PHE A 293 22.62 20.73 2.44
CA PHE A 293 23.17 20.62 3.80
C PHE A 293 24.01 21.84 4.21
N ALA A 294 23.59 23.06 3.85
CA ALA A 294 24.36 24.30 4.06
C ALA A 294 25.10 24.42 5.42
N PRO A 295 24.52 24.07 6.58
CA PRO A 295 25.23 24.15 7.88
C PRO A 295 26.30 23.07 8.13
N ALA A 296 26.32 22.00 7.32
CA ALA A 296 27.23 20.85 7.45
C ALA A 296 28.18 20.70 6.25
N ALA A 297 28.04 21.52 5.22
CA ALA A 297 28.91 21.54 4.05
C ALA A 297 30.35 21.95 4.39
N ASP A 298 30.53 22.81 5.39
CA ASP A 298 31.86 23.20 5.91
C ASP A 298 32.59 22.03 6.60
N ALA A 299 31.86 21.00 7.05
CA ALA A 299 32.39 19.78 7.64
C ALA A 299 32.58 18.63 6.64
N LEU A 300 32.53 18.93 5.33
CA LEU A 300 32.64 17.93 4.27
C LEU A 300 34.06 17.32 4.20
N GLN A 301 34.16 16.04 4.52
CA GLN A 301 35.42 15.30 4.48
C GLN A 301 35.65 14.71 3.08
N THR A 302 36.85 14.86 2.52
CA THR A 302 37.27 14.10 1.34
C THR A 302 38.04 12.87 1.81
N VAL A 303 37.63 11.68 1.38
CA VAL A 303 38.24 10.40 1.74
C VAL A 303 38.71 9.70 0.47
N GLU A 304 39.96 9.26 0.44
CA GLU A 304 40.53 8.45 -0.63
C GLU A 304 40.68 7.00 -0.17
N ASN A 305 39.99 6.07 -0.82
CA ASN A 305 40.22 4.64 -0.60
C ASN A 305 41.29 4.14 -1.59
N ARG A 306 42.56 4.22 -1.20
CA ARG A 306 43.68 3.76 -2.05
C ARG A 306 43.61 2.29 -2.45
N ALA A 307 42.91 1.43 -1.70
CA ALA A 307 42.76 0.02 -2.03
C ALA A 307 41.76 -0.23 -3.18
N GLU A 308 40.75 0.64 -3.32
CA GLU A 308 39.73 0.55 -4.38
C GLU A 308 39.95 1.59 -5.50
N GLY A 309 40.89 2.52 -5.32
CA GLY A 309 41.13 3.66 -6.23
C GLY A 309 40.01 4.71 -6.22
N THR A 310 39.04 4.61 -5.31
CA THR A 310 37.84 5.44 -5.25
C THR A 310 38.04 6.67 -4.37
N ARG A 311 37.47 7.80 -4.81
CA ARG A 311 37.44 9.06 -4.04
C ARG A 311 36.00 9.33 -3.59
N ALA A 312 35.81 9.69 -2.33
CA ALA A 312 34.50 9.95 -1.76
C ALA A 312 34.43 11.29 -1.04
N LEU A 313 33.32 12.01 -1.22
CA LEU A 313 32.94 13.13 -0.39
C LEU A 313 31.97 12.64 0.70
N VAL A 314 32.31 12.87 1.97
CA VAL A 314 31.60 12.32 3.13
C VAL A 314 31.13 13.46 4.03
N VAL A 315 29.81 13.60 4.17
CA VAL A 315 29.19 14.55 5.12
C VAL A 315 28.58 13.79 6.29
N ARG A 316 28.82 14.29 7.51
CA ARG A 316 28.25 13.77 8.75
C ARG A 316 27.17 14.73 9.24
N LEU A 317 26.00 14.20 9.56
CA LEU A 317 24.81 14.94 9.93
C LEU A 317 24.34 14.49 11.31
N ALA A 318 24.04 15.42 12.21
CA ALA A 318 23.54 15.10 13.55
C ALA A 318 22.15 14.44 13.54
N ALA A 319 21.34 14.76 12.52
CA ALA A 319 20.06 14.12 12.23
C ALA A 319 19.79 14.14 10.72
N LEU A 320 19.11 13.11 10.20
CA LEU A 320 18.62 13.07 8.82
C LEU A 320 17.33 12.24 8.75
N GLU A 321 16.20 12.87 8.44
CA GLU A 321 14.95 12.13 8.24
C GLU A 321 15.04 11.13 7.08
N PRO A 322 14.42 9.93 7.18
CA PRO A 322 13.50 9.49 8.23
C PRO A 322 14.15 8.57 9.30
N GLY A 323 15.48 8.51 9.37
CA GLY A 323 16.22 7.62 10.28
C GLY A 323 16.51 8.25 11.64
N PRO A 324 16.57 7.46 12.73
CA PRO A 324 16.79 7.99 14.07
C PRO A 324 18.25 8.42 14.27
N GLY A 325 18.45 9.71 14.55
CA GLY A 325 19.75 10.26 14.95
C GLY A 325 20.74 10.43 13.81
N ALA A 326 22.03 10.33 14.14
CA ALA A 326 23.12 10.71 13.26
C ALA A 326 23.19 9.88 11.98
N ALA A 327 23.50 10.56 10.87
CA ALA A 327 23.67 9.97 9.56
C ALA A 327 25.01 10.36 8.93
N THR A 328 25.58 9.45 8.14
CA THR A 328 26.71 9.72 7.27
C THR A 328 26.26 9.55 5.83
N VAL A 329 26.46 10.55 4.98
CA VAL A 329 26.24 10.44 3.54
C VAL A 329 27.59 10.43 2.84
N SER A 330 27.86 9.37 2.08
CA SER A 330 29.10 9.18 1.34
C SER A 330 28.80 9.14 -0.16
N TYR A 331 29.30 10.13 -0.89
CA TYR A 331 29.19 10.26 -2.34
C TYR A 331 30.50 9.80 -2.99
N ILE A 332 30.44 8.70 -3.72
CA ILE A 332 31.61 7.99 -4.25
C ILE A 332 31.73 8.26 -5.75
N LEU A 333 32.90 8.77 -6.16
CA LEU A 333 33.26 9.03 -7.54
C LEU A 333 33.90 7.78 -8.16
N GLY A 334 33.54 7.50 -9.41
CA GLY A 334 34.14 6.42 -10.19
C GLY A 334 35.62 6.69 -10.48
N THR A 335 36.45 5.65 -10.40
CA THR A 335 37.92 5.74 -10.50
C THR A 335 38.39 6.38 -11.81
N VAL A 336 37.86 5.92 -12.94
CA VAL A 336 38.19 6.43 -14.29
C VAL A 336 37.40 7.69 -14.65
N SER A 337 36.11 7.74 -14.30
CA SER A 337 35.20 8.80 -14.74
C SER A 337 35.31 10.09 -13.90
N GLN A 338 35.82 10.00 -12.66
CA GLN A 338 35.82 11.08 -11.66
C GLN A 338 34.45 11.74 -11.46
N ARG A 339 33.38 10.97 -11.71
CA ARG A 339 31.97 11.39 -11.63
C ARG A 339 31.22 10.52 -10.62
N LEU A 340 30.16 11.06 -10.03
CA LEU A 340 29.34 10.36 -9.04
C LEU A 340 28.73 9.09 -9.62
N THR A 341 29.11 7.94 -9.06
CA THR A 341 28.60 6.61 -9.43
C THR A 341 27.84 5.92 -8.31
N HIS A 342 28.09 6.27 -7.04
CA HIS A 342 27.46 5.58 -5.90
C HIS A 342 27.24 6.55 -4.74
N VAL A 343 26.07 6.51 -4.12
CA VAL A 343 25.78 7.23 -2.86
C VAL A 343 25.38 6.23 -1.78
N ASN A 344 25.98 6.31 -0.59
CA ASN A 344 25.49 5.64 0.61
C ASN A 344 24.94 6.68 1.59
N VAL A 345 23.78 6.40 2.17
CA VAL A 345 23.22 7.11 3.32
C VAL A 345 23.14 6.09 4.45
N VAL A 346 23.91 6.29 5.51
CA VAL A 346 24.04 5.36 6.64
C VAL A 346 23.60 6.06 7.92
N TRP A 347 22.55 5.56 8.55
CA TRP A 347 22.23 5.85 9.94
C TRP A 347 22.84 4.76 10.82
N SER A 348 23.47 5.15 11.91
CA SER A 348 24.03 4.22 12.89
C SER A 348 23.72 4.71 14.29
N THR A 349 23.40 3.77 15.18
CA THR A 349 23.46 4.04 16.61
C THR A 349 24.92 4.09 17.09
N GLY A 350 25.14 4.47 18.35
CA GLY A 350 26.37 4.11 19.06
C GLY A 350 26.46 2.60 19.29
N ASP A 351 27.60 2.12 19.78
CA ASP A 351 27.95 0.69 19.83
C ASP A 351 27.04 -0.18 20.71
N THR A 352 26.43 0.43 21.74
CA THR A 352 25.53 -0.23 22.70
C THR A 352 24.14 0.41 22.70
N PRO A 353 23.33 0.22 21.64
CA PRO A 353 21.98 0.77 21.61
C PRO A 353 21.04 -0.03 22.51
N ASP A 354 20.11 0.67 23.16
CA ASP A 354 18.96 0.05 23.80
C ASP A 354 17.95 -0.47 22.76
N GLU A 355 17.01 -1.33 23.21
CA GLU A 355 16.05 -1.94 22.30
C GLU A 355 15.04 -0.94 21.71
N ALA A 356 14.76 0.17 22.41
CA ALA A 356 13.89 1.23 21.91
C ALA A 356 14.53 1.99 20.73
N LEU A 357 15.85 2.18 20.75
CA LEU A 357 16.62 2.76 19.65
C LEU A 357 16.75 1.77 18.48
N ARG A 358 16.95 0.47 18.75
CA ARG A 358 16.86 -0.57 17.71
C ARG A 358 15.49 -0.59 17.03
N GLN A 359 14.41 -0.56 17.80
CA GLN A 359 13.05 -0.55 17.26
C GLN A 359 12.79 0.69 16.40
N ARG A 360 13.22 1.89 16.83
CA ARG A 360 13.13 3.10 16.00
C ARG A 360 13.89 2.97 14.67
N MET A 361 15.01 2.23 14.65
CA MET A 361 15.75 1.94 13.41
C MET A 361 14.98 0.98 12.50
N VAL A 362 14.34 -0.05 13.06
CA VAL A 362 13.42 -0.95 12.34
C VAL A 362 12.24 -0.17 11.75
N ASP A 363 11.62 0.72 12.52
CA ASP A 363 10.48 1.53 12.08
C ASP A 363 10.87 2.47 10.92
N ALA A 364 12.05 3.10 11.00
CA ALA A 364 12.60 3.93 9.93
C ALA A 364 12.89 3.11 8.66
N GLY A 365 13.49 1.93 8.80
CA GLY A 365 13.68 1.00 7.70
C GLY A 365 12.36 0.57 7.07
N GLY A 366 11.33 0.28 7.87
CA GLY A 366 9.99 -0.04 7.42
C GLY A 366 9.26 1.13 6.74
N ARG A 367 9.54 2.39 7.11
CA ARG A 367 9.08 3.58 6.37
C ARG A 367 9.76 3.69 5.01
N LEU A 368 11.09 3.59 4.95
CA LEU A 368 11.85 3.67 3.71
C LEU A 368 11.53 2.53 2.73
N ALA A 369 11.40 1.30 3.22
CA ALA A 369 11.05 0.14 2.40
C ALA A 369 9.69 0.35 1.70
N ARG A 370 8.67 0.77 2.46
CA ARG A 370 7.34 1.10 1.90
C ARG A 370 7.38 2.26 0.91
N TYR A 371 8.19 3.29 1.18
CA TYR A 371 8.37 4.40 0.23
C TYR A 371 8.95 3.91 -1.10
N PHE A 372 10.05 3.14 -1.07
CA PHE A 372 10.66 2.62 -2.29
C PHE A 372 9.75 1.61 -3.01
N GLN A 373 9.01 0.76 -2.29
CA GLN A 373 8.04 -0.18 -2.88
C GLN A 373 6.88 0.49 -3.66
N GLN A 374 6.60 1.78 -3.40
CA GLN A 374 5.58 2.56 -4.12
C GLN A 374 6.10 3.21 -5.41
N LEU A 375 7.41 3.14 -5.67
CA LEU A 375 8.02 3.67 -6.89
C LEU A 375 7.95 2.63 -8.02
N GLY A 376 7.89 3.08 -9.27
CA GLY A 376 7.85 2.18 -10.43
C GLY A 376 9.24 1.62 -10.76
N TRP A 377 9.48 0.34 -10.51
CA TRP A 377 10.76 -0.33 -10.80
C TRP A 377 10.68 -1.20 -12.06
N ARG A 378 11.84 -1.61 -12.59
CA ARG A 378 11.86 -2.61 -13.67
C ARG A 378 11.27 -3.93 -13.14
N PRO A 379 10.30 -4.55 -13.85
CA PRO A 379 9.68 -5.79 -13.40
C PRO A 379 10.71 -6.88 -13.06
N GLY A 380 10.45 -7.63 -11.99
CA GLY A 380 11.32 -8.74 -11.54
C GLY A 380 12.63 -8.33 -10.85
N THR A 381 12.99 -7.05 -10.80
CA THR A 381 14.27 -6.61 -10.18
C THR A 381 14.17 -6.32 -8.69
N THR A 382 12.96 -6.24 -8.13
CA THR A 382 12.77 -5.88 -6.72
C THR A 382 12.93 -7.09 -5.81
N THR A 383 13.73 -6.97 -4.74
CA THR A 383 13.97 -8.07 -3.79
C THR A 383 13.90 -7.61 -2.33
N SER A 384 13.64 -8.56 -1.44
CA SER A 384 13.89 -8.45 0.00
C SER A 384 14.38 -9.81 0.49
N ARG A 385 15.34 -9.82 1.42
CA ARG A 385 15.97 -11.04 1.92
C ARG A 385 16.56 -10.84 3.31
N LEU A 386 16.44 -11.87 4.16
CA LEU A 386 17.25 -12.00 5.37
C LEU A 386 18.54 -12.75 5.03
N ALA A 387 19.67 -12.30 5.56
CA ALA A 387 20.95 -12.99 5.40
C ALA A 387 20.86 -14.43 5.98
N PRO A 388 21.61 -15.42 5.44
CA PRO A 388 21.53 -16.81 5.92
C PRO A 388 21.84 -16.99 7.41
N ASP A 389 22.72 -16.14 7.94
CA ASP A 389 23.17 -16.06 9.33
C ASP A 389 22.33 -15.09 10.21
N GLY A 390 21.35 -14.41 9.62
CA GLY A 390 20.53 -13.40 10.28
C GLY A 390 21.23 -12.07 10.61
N SER A 391 22.49 -11.87 10.20
CA SER A 391 23.30 -10.68 10.58
C SER A 391 22.77 -9.36 10.01
N TYR A 392 22.07 -9.43 8.87
CA TYR A 392 21.39 -8.29 8.25
C TYR A 392 20.17 -8.71 7.43
N ALA A 393 19.28 -7.75 7.16
CA ALA A 393 18.19 -7.89 6.21
C ALA A 393 18.27 -6.82 5.12
N VAL A 394 18.08 -7.21 3.87
CA VAL A 394 17.75 -6.29 2.77
C VAL A 394 16.23 -6.09 2.82
N LEU A 395 15.81 -4.92 3.29
CA LEU A 395 14.40 -4.55 3.43
C LEU A 395 13.76 -4.22 2.08
N PHE A 396 14.57 -3.69 1.16
CA PHE A 396 14.21 -3.46 -0.22
C PHE A 396 15.47 -3.42 -1.08
N ALA A 397 15.44 -3.98 -2.27
CA ALA A 397 16.31 -3.58 -3.37
C ALA A 397 15.46 -3.47 -4.63
N GLY A 398 15.89 -2.67 -5.60
CA GLY A 398 15.23 -2.52 -6.90
C GLY A 398 16.16 -1.91 -7.94
N VAL A 399 15.87 -2.16 -9.21
CA VAL A 399 16.63 -1.61 -10.35
C VAL A 399 15.65 -0.91 -11.28
N ASP A 400 16.03 0.27 -11.78
CA ASP A 400 15.18 1.06 -12.67
C ASP A 400 15.28 0.65 -14.14
N ALA A 401 14.63 1.43 -15.01
CA ALA A 401 14.63 1.22 -16.46
C ALA A 401 15.96 1.61 -17.15
N GLN A 402 16.93 2.13 -16.41
CA GLN A 402 18.27 2.53 -16.86
C GLN A 402 19.36 1.65 -16.24
N ASP A 403 19.00 0.52 -15.60
CA ASP A 403 19.85 -0.39 -14.83
C ASP A 403 20.43 0.20 -13.51
N ALA A 404 20.01 1.40 -13.12
CA ALA A 404 20.49 2.03 -11.88
C ALA A 404 19.75 1.43 -10.68
N ALA A 405 20.49 1.13 -9.62
CA ALA A 405 20.01 0.29 -8.52
C ALA A 405 19.88 1.04 -7.20
N LEU A 406 18.95 0.59 -6.37
CA LEU A 406 18.77 1.03 -4.99
C LEU A 406 18.75 -0.18 -4.06
N GLU A 407 19.51 -0.15 -2.96
CA GLU A 407 19.43 -1.14 -1.87
C GLU A 407 19.16 -0.42 -0.54
N LEU A 408 18.20 -0.92 0.23
CA LEU A 408 17.93 -0.60 1.62
C LEU A 408 18.22 -1.83 2.48
N LYS A 409 19.21 -1.71 3.37
CA LYS A 409 19.69 -2.77 4.26
C LYS A 409 19.66 -2.32 5.72
N ILE A 410 19.31 -3.21 6.64
CA ILE A 410 19.39 -3.02 8.09
C ILE A 410 20.20 -4.15 8.75
N SER A 411 20.96 -3.83 9.79
CA SER A 411 21.74 -4.77 10.61
C SER A 411 21.78 -4.33 12.07
N GLY A 412 22.25 -5.20 12.97
CA GLY A 412 22.32 -4.88 14.41
C GLY A 412 20.96 -4.74 15.09
N VAL A 413 19.92 -5.31 14.48
CA VAL A 413 18.55 -5.42 14.99
C VAL A 413 18.15 -6.88 15.13
N THR A 414 17.19 -7.18 16.01
CA THR A 414 16.68 -8.54 16.20
C THR A 414 16.06 -9.06 14.90
N THR A 415 16.54 -10.21 14.40
CA THR A 415 15.97 -10.87 13.22
C THR A 415 15.50 -12.27 13.58
N GLN A 416 14.43 -12.76 12.94
CA GLN A 416 13.93 -14.11 13.17
C GLN A 416 13.43 -14.73 11.87
N ARG A 417 13.90 -15.95 11.55
CA ARG A 417 13.31 -16.79 10.51
C ARG A 417 12.26 -17.71 11.13
N ARG A 418 11.16 -17.95 10.43
CA ARG A 418 10.11 -18.90 10.86
C ARG A 418 10.72 -20.27 11.18
N GLY A 419 10.40 -20.82 12.34
CA GLY A 419 10.94 -22.11 12.82
C GLY A 419 12.37 -22.04 13.40
N GLN A 420 12.97 -20.86 13.50
CA GLN A 420 14.28 -20.65 14.13
C GLN A 420 14.16 -19.66 15.30
N ALA A 421 15.10 -19.73 16.23
CA ALA A 421 15.23 -18.75 17.31
C ALA A 421 15.53 -17.35 16.74
N ALA A 422 15.13 -16.30 17.46
CA ALA A 422 15.53 -14.95 17.11
C ALA A 422 17.05 -14.77 17.30
N VAL A 423 17.71 -14.18 16.31
CA VAL A 423 19.13 -13.83 16.38
C VAL A 423 19.28 -12.57 17.21
N THR A 424 19.96 -12.69 18.36
CA THR A 424 20.26 -11.55 19.22
C THR A 424 21.18 -10.57 18.50
N PRO A 425 20.82 -9.28 18.40
CA PRO A 425 21.64 -8.29 17.74
C PRO A 425 22.97 -8.05 18.48
N LYS A 426 24.04 -7.87 17.72
CA LYS A 426 25.37 -7.49 18.22
C LYS A 426 25.79 -6.15 17.62
N GLY A 427 26.43 -5.30 18.44
CA GLY A 427 26.94 -4.00 18.03
C GLY A 427 25.84 -2.96 17.73
N PRO A 428 26.18 -1.89 16.97
CA PRO A 428 25.26 -0.83 16.63
C PRO A 428 24.17 -1.32 15.66
N ALA A 429 22.96 -0.77 15.81
CA ALA A 429 21.94 -0.90 14.77
C ALA A 429 22.28 0.07 13.63
N VAL A 430 22.30 -0.45 12.40
CA VAL A 430 22.71 0.30 11.21
C VAL A 430 21.63 0.16 10.16
N LEU A 431 21.20 1.27 9.58
CA LEU A 431 20.31 1.34 8.43
C LEU A 431 21.05 2.03 7.28
N ARG A 432 21.11 1.40 6.11
CA ARG A 432 21.80 1.91 4.93
C ARG A 432 20.84 1.96 3.75
N VAL A 433 20.72 3.13 3.12
CA VAL A 433 20.26 3.25 1.73
C VAL A 433 21.49 3.42 0.84
N ALA A 434 21.54 2.71 -0.27
CA ALA A 434 22.60 2.80 -1.26
C ALA A 434 21.99 2.99 -2.65
N TYR A 435 22.54 3.92 -3.41
CA TYR A 435 22.13 4.28 -4.76
C TYR A 435 23.31 4.05 -5.71
N TYR A 436 23.13 3.23 -6.74
CA TYR A 436 24.18 2.84 -7.69
C TYR A 436 23.82 3.30 -9.10
N ALA A 437 24.74 3.98 -9.78
CA ALA A 437 24.66 4.27 -11.20
C ALA A 437 25.04 3.04 -12.01
N THR A 438 24.42 2.87 -13.18
CA THR A 438 24.85 1.89 -14.16
C THR A 438 26.16 2.32 -14.82
N THR A 439 27.16 1.45 -14.79
CA THR A 439 28.24 1.42 -15.77
C THR A 439 28.08 0.15 -16.59
N GLY A 440 27.86 0.30 -17.90
CA GLY A 440 27.56 -0.82 -18.79
C GLY A 440 28.74 -1.77 -18.98
N ALA A 441 28.40 -3.01 -19.37
CA ALA A 441 29.30 -4.08 -19.81
C ALA A 441 30.36 -4.58 -18.80
N ALA A 442 29.95 -5.52 -17.94
CA ALA A 442 30.84 -6.59 -17.50
C ALA A 442 30.56 -7.84 -18.36
N THR A 443 31.42 -8.11 -19.34
CA THR A 443 31.43 -9.35 -20.12
C THR A 443 31.74 -10.53 -19.19
N PRO A 444 30.98 -11.63 -19.18
CA PRO A 444 31.39 -12.84 -18.48
C PRO A 444 32.53 -13.53 -19.25
N PRO A 445 33.48 -14.18 -18.55
CA PRO A 445 34.44 -15.09 -19.18
C PRO A 445 33.78 -16.38 -19.70
#